data_AF-A0AAD8P1N5-F1
#
_entry.id   AF-A0AAD8P1N5-F1
#
_cell.length_a   1.000
_cell.length_b   1.000
_cell.length_c   1.000
_cell.angle_alpha   90.00
_cell.angle_beta   90.00
_cell.angle_gamma   90.00
#
_symmetry.space_group_name_H-M   'P 1'
#
loop_
_entity.id
_entity.type
_entity.pdbx_description
1 polymer ?
#
loop_
_entity_poly.entity_id
_entity_poly.type
_entity_poly.pdbx_seq_one_letter_code
_entity_poly.pdbx_strand_id
1 'polypeptide(L)'
;MSSTFSLSMASSTIPSSSSSSWRRPIHCSLLARNSIKPPMPPLNPKDPFLSKLASIAATSPEKLLNRPVNSDTPPYLDLFDSPTLMATPASVERSVSYNEHRPRRPPPDLPSLLLHGRIVYLGMPLVPAVTELIIAELMYLQWMDPKEPIYLYINSTGTTRDDGESVGMETEGFAIYDAMMQLKNEIHTVGVGAAIGHACLLLAAGTKGKRFMMPHAKAMIQQPRIPSSGLMTGSDVLIRAKEVIVNKDTLVNLLAKHTENPVETVTQVMRRPFYMDSTKAKEFGVIDKILWRGQEKIMADAAPPEAWDKGAGIKAVDAI
;
A
#
# COMPACT_ATOMS: atom_id res chain seq x y z
N MET A 1 -30.57 -55.22 4.89
CA MET A 1 -31.05 -54.97 6.27
C MET A 1 -30.60 -53.56 6.66
N SER A 2 -31.09 -52.48 6.04
CA SER A 2 -32.36 -51.76 6.31
C SER A 2 -32.63 -51.48 7.79
N SER A 3 -32.38 -50.24 8.23
CA SER A 3 -33.22 -49.57 9.23
C SER A 3 -33.07 -48.04 9.13
N THR A 4 -34.03 -47.47 8.41
CA THR A 4 -34.43 -46.07 8.40
C THR A 4 -35.30 -45.78 9.62
N PHE A 5 -35.09 -44.68 10.33
CA PHE A 5 -36.07 -44.14 11.29
C PHE A 5 -36.70 -42.88 10.71
N SER A 6 -37.96 -43.03 10.31
CA SER A 6 -38.91 -41.97 9.98
C SER A 6 -39.69 -41.57 11.23
N LEU A 7 -40.02 -40.28 11.36
CA LEU A 7 -40.96 -39.80 12.38
C LEU A 7 -42.07 -38.98 11.71
N SER A 8 -43.27 -39.28 12.18
CA SER A 8 -44.58 -39.07 11.58
C SER A 8 -45.04 -37.62 11.57
N MET A 9 -45.79 -37.28 10.51
CA MET A 9 -46.69 -36.13 10.44
C MET A 9 -47.81 -36.22 11.47
N ALA A 10 -48.27 -35.05 11.93
CA ALA A 10 -49.63 -34.86 12.42
C ALA A 10 -50.19 -33.58 11.78
N SER A 11 -51.18 -33.78 10.90
CA SER A 11 -52.05 -32.76 10.33
C SER A 11 -53.21 -32.47 11.28
N SER A 12 -53.69 -31.24 11.30
CA SER A 12 -55.06 -30.95 11.69
C SER A 12 -55.60 -29.79 10.85
N THR A 13 -56.87 -29.90 10.54
CA THR A 13 -57.58 -29.37 9.38
C THR A 13 -58.23 -28.01 9.61
N ILE A 14 -58.45 -27.35 8.48
CA ILE A 14 -59.18 -26.09 8.21
C ILE A 14 -60.64 -26.14 8.74
N PRO A 15 -61.30 -24.99 8.93
CA PRO A 15 -62.41 -24.74 8.00
C PRO A 15 -62.44 -23.32 7.42
N SER A 16 -62.82 -23.30 6.14
CA SER A 16 -63.11 -22.16 5.29
C SER A 16 -64.49 -21.58 5.60
N SER A 17 -64.64 -20.26 5.52
CA SER A 17 -65.93 -19.63 5.22
C SER A 17 -65.74 -18.45 4.27
N SER A 18 -66.41 -18.55 3.14
CA SER A 18 -66.50 -17.62 2.03
C SER A 18 -67.55 -16.52 2.27
N SER A 19 -67.53 -15.53 1.35
CA SER A 19 -68.51 -14.44 1.17
C SER A 19 -68.34 -13.28 2.15
N SER A 20 -68.42 -12.01 1.77
CA SER A 20 -69.02 -11.38 0.60
C SER A 20 -68.41 -9.99 0.44
N SER A 21 -68.48 -9.48 -0.79
CA SER A 21 -68.24 -8.09 -1.15
C SER A 21 -68.97 -7.14 -0.21
N TRP A 22 -68.44 -5.92 -0.02
CA TRP A 22 -69.20 -4.66 -0.06
C TRP A 22 -68.21 -3.50 -0.21
N ARG A 23 -68.23 -2.89 -1.40
CA ARG A 23 -67.66 -1.56 -1.65
C ARG A 23 -68.63 -0.53 -1.08
N ARG A 24 -68.15 0.40 -0.25
CA ARG A 24 -68.56 1.82 -0.29
C ARG A 24 -67.40 2.73 0.14
N PRO A 25 -67.29 3.93 -0.44
CA PRO A 25 -66.10 4.77 -0.37
C PRO A 25 -66.15 5.66 0.88
N ILE A 26 -65.02 5.81 1.56
CA ILE A 26 -64.84 6.91 2.52
C ILE A 26 -64.10 8.01 1.77
N HIS A 27 -64.83 9.07 1.48
CA HIS A 27 -64.27 10.37 1.11
C HIS A 27 -63.36 10.84 2.26
N CYS A 28 -62.04 10.77 2.05
CA CYS A 28 -61.09 11.49 2.88
C CYS A 28 -60.92 12.89 2.30
N SER A 29 -61.48 13.87 3.01
CA SER A 29 -61.33 15.29 2.73
C SER A 29 -59.86 15.68 2.69
N LEU A 30 -59.47 16.35 1.59
CA LEU A 30 -58.23 17.10 1.46
C LEU A 30 -58.05 18.04 2.67
N LEU A 31 -57.07 17.74 3.52
CA LEU A 31 -56.54 18.67 4.52
C LEU A 31 -55.02 18.77 4.35
N ALA A 32 -54.63 19.99 3.97
CA ALA A 32 -53.40 20.71 4.27
C ALA A 32 -52.06 19.94 4.28
N ARG A 33 -51.17 20.39 3.36
CA ARG A 33 -49.72 20.21 3.42
C ARG A 33 -49.19 20.44 4.84
N ASN A 34 -48.50 19.46 5.40
CA ASN A 34 -47.46 19.69 6.40
C ASN A 34 -46.22 18.91 6.00
N SER A 35 -45.22 19.63 5.50
CA SER A 35 -43.86 19.13 5.34
C SER A 35 -43.29 18.84 6.72
N ILE A 36 -43.32 17.58 7.16
CA ILE A 36 -42.60 17.15 8.35
C ILE A 36 -41.12 17.18 7.97
N LYS A 37 -40.47 18.32 8.22
CA LYS A 37 -39.00 18.42 8.18
C LYS A 37 -38.47 17.52 9.31
N PRO A 38 -37.52 16.61 9.04
CA PRO A 38 -36.88 15.87 10.12
C PRO A 38 -36.32 16.87 11.14
N PRO A 39 -36.38 16.58 12.45
CA PRO A 39 -35.88 17.50 13.45
C PRO A 39 -34.38 17.70 13.21
N MET A 40 -34.02 18.89 12.72
CA MET A 40 -32.62 19.29 12.66
C MET A 40 -32.11 19.33 14.11
N PRO A 41 -30.96 18.72 14.43
CA PRO A 41 -30.33 18.95 15.72
C PRO A 41 -30.11 20.46 15.87
N PRO A 42 -30.12 20.99 17.11
CA PRO A 42 -29.91 22.42 17.33
C PRO A 42 -28.49 22.80 16.87
N LEU A 43 -28.38 23.23 15.62
CA LEU A 43 -27.14 23.72 15.03
C LEU A 43 -26.90 25.11 15.61
N ASN A 44 -25.79 25.26 16.32
CA ASN A 44 -25.33 26.57 16.76
C ASN A 44 -24.82 27.34 15.53
N PRO A 45 -25.49 28.41 15.07
CA PRO A 45 -25.09 29.15 13.87
C PRO A 45 -23.77 29.90 14.03
N LYS A 46 -23.25 29.99 15.27
CA LYS A 46 -21.96 30.60 15.59
C LYS A 46 -20.84 29.58 15.77
N ASP A 47 -21.10 28.29 15.51
CA ASP A 47 -20.07 27.27 15.63
C ASP A 47 -19.02 27.45 14.50
N PRO A 48 -17.75 27.78 14.85
CA PRO A 48 -16.69 27.96 13.87
C PRO A 48 -16.37 26.67 13.11
N PHE A 49 -16.71 25.49 13.66
CA PHE A 49 -16.52 24.21 12.99
C PHE A 49 -17.57 23.98 11.89
N LEU A 50 -18.85 24.19 12.21
CA LEU A 50 -19.96 23.95 11.28
C LEU A 50 -19.99 24.97 10.14
N SER A 51 -19.63 26.23 10.40
CA SER A 51 -19.52 27.26 9.36
C SER A 51 -18.36 26.98 8.41
N LYS A 52 -17.20 26.51 8.91
CA LYS A 52 -16.10 26.04 8.07
C LYS A 52 -16.51 24.84 7.22
N LEU A 53 -17.18 23.85 7.81
CA LEU A 53 -17.62 22.65 7.10
C LEU A 53 -18.65 23.00 6.00
N ALA A 54 -19.63 23.85 6.30
CA ALA A 54 -20.61 24.34 5.32
C ALA A 54 -19.95 25.16 4.20
N SER A 55 -18.97 26.02 4.53
CA SER A 55 -18.22 26.78 3.52
C SER A 55 -17.41 25.86 2.60
N ILE A 56 -16.77 24.82 3.15
CA ILE A 56 -15.98 23.85 2.37
C ILE A 56 -16.90 23.03 1.46
N ALA A 57 -18.05 22.59 1.97
CA ALA A 57 -19.05 21.85 1.20
C ALA A 57 -19.66 22.70 0.06
N ALA A 58 -19.91 24.00 0.31
CA ALA A 58 -20.45 24.91 -0.71
C ALA A 58 -19.43 25.31 -1.78
N THR A 59 -18.14 25.33 -1.43
CA THR A 59 -17.10 25.89 -2.33
C THR A 59 -16.56 24.86 -3.33
N SER A 60 -16.66 23.55 -3.09
CA SER A 60 -16.09 22.57 -4.03
C SER A 60 -16.60 21.13 -3.86
N PRO A 61 -17.78 20.77 -4.38
CA PRO A 61 -18.16 19.37 -4.56
C PRO A 61 -17.22 18.64 -5.54
N GLU A 62 -16.62 19.37 -6.48
CA GLU A 62 -15.75 18.82 -7.53
C GLU A 62 -14.35 18.41 -7.03
N LYS A 63 -13.87 18.94 -5.90
CA LYS A 63 -12.60 18.49 -5.27
C LYS A 63 -12.67 17.06 -4.74
N LEU A 64 -13.88 16.53 -4.51
CA LEU A 64 -14.08 15.14 -4.12
C LEU A 64 -13.94 14.17 -5.30
N LEU A 65 -14.25 14.64 -6.51
CA LEU A 65 -14.24 13.82 -7.73
C LEU A 65 -12.95 13.98 -8.52
N ASN A 66 -12.40 15.20 -8.53
CA ASN A 66 -11.18 15.55 -9.26
C ASN A 66 -10.06 15.83 -8.26
N ARG A 67 -9.28 14.78 -7.96
CA ARG A 67 -8.03 14.89 -7.21
C ARG A 67 -7.08 15.82 -7.97
N PRO A 68 -6.50 16.87 -7.36
CA PRO A 68 -5.38 17.56 -7.98
C PRO A 68 -4.21 16.57 -8.04
N VAL A 69 -3.92 16.06 -9.23
CA VAL A 69 -2.76 15.22 -9.49
C VAL A 69 -1.54 16.14 -9.51
N ASN A 70 -0.99 16.48 -8.35
CA ASN A 70 0.37 16.96 -8.30
C ASN A 70 1.26 15.75 -8.62
N SER A 71 2.05 15.83 -9.70
CA SER A 71 2.98 14.77 -10.10
C SER A 71 3.99 14.40 -9.01
N ASP A 72 4.16 15.30 -8.05
CA ASP A 72 5.20 15.28 -7.03
C ASP A 72 4.72 14.72 -5.68
N THR A 73 3.42 14.48 -5.49
CA THR A 73 2.88 13.84 -4.29
C THR A 73 2.22 12.51 -4.64
N PRO A 74 2.78 11.36 -4.22
CA PRO A 74 2.17 10.07 -4.52
C PRO A 74 0.80 9.94 -3.82
N PRO A 75 -0.09 9.10 -4.37
CA PRO A 75 -1.47 9.01 -3.93
C PRO A 75 -1.55 8.55 -2.46
N TYR A 76 -2.65 8.87 -1.78
CA TYR A 76 -2.88 8.58 -0.35
C TYR A 76 -2.04 9.38 0.67
N LEU A 77 -0.95 10.07 0.30
CA LEU A 77 -0.28 11.03 1.20
C LEU A 77 -1.10 12.30 1.43
N ASP A 78 -1.78 12.80 0.39
CA ASP A 78 -2.64 13.98 0.47
C ASP A 78 -3.85 13.78 1.42
N LEU A 79 -4.23 12.53 1.75
CA LEU A 79 -5.31 12.26 2.71
C LEU A 79 -5.03 12.85 4.09
N PHE A 80 -3.75 12.94 4.44
CA PHE A 80 -3.38 13.54 5.70
C PHE A 80 -3.55 15.07 5.64
N ASP A 81 -3.36 15.70 4.48
CA ASP A 81 -3.48 17.15 4.26
C ASP A 81 -4.93 17.63 4.21
N SER A 82 -5.80 16.86 3.59
CA SER A 82 -7.24 17.08 3.65
C SER A 82 -7.94 15.75 3.92
N PRO A 83 -8.26 15.41 5.18
CA PRO A 83 -9.06 14.22 5.46
C PRO A 83 -10.45 14.42 4.87
N THR A 84 -10.66 13.88 3.68
CA THR A 84 -12.00 13.67 3.16
C THR A 84 -12.60 12.55 3.98
N LEU A 85 -13.53 12.92 4.86
CA LEU A 85 -14.44 11.95 5.47
C LEU A 85 -15.21 11.32 4.29
N MET A 86 -14.71 10.18 3.80
CA MET A 86 -15.54 9.27 3.05
C MET A 86 -16.76 9.07 3.93
N ALA A 87 -17.95 9.35 3.38
CA ALA A 87 -19.18 9.18 4.12
C ALA A 87 -19.09 7.80 4.79
N THR A 88 -19.13 7.79 6.14
CA THR A 88 -19.13 6.54 6.89
C THR A 88 -20.08 5.58 6.18
N PRO A 89 -19.78 4.28 6.05
CA PRO A 89 -20.70 3.35 5.38
C PRO A 89 -22.12 3.38 5.98
N ALA A 90 -22.30 3.98 7.17
CA ALA A 90 -23.56 4.23 7.85
C ALA A 90 -24.29 5.56 7.51
N SER A 91 -23.68 6.47 6.74
CA SER A 91 -24.27 7.77 6.33
C SER A 91 -24.66 7.79 4.85
N VAL A 92 -24.91 6.62 4.27
CA VAL A 92 -25.91 6.49 3.22
C VAL A 92 -27.21 7.00 3.83
N GLU A 93 -27.80 8.04 3.24
CA GLU A 93 -29.09 8.57 3.66
C GLU A 93 -30.04 7.42 3.95
N ARG A 94 -30.55 7.33 5.19
CA ARG A 94 -31.62 6.39 5.52
C ARG A 94 -32.90 6.87 4.85
N SER A 95 -32.98 6.75 3.53
CA SER A 95 -34.26 6.74 2.84
C SER A 95 -34.97 5.47 3.27
N VAL A 96 -36.12 5.66 3.92
CA VAL A 96 -36.99 4.60 4.44
C VAL A 96 -37.64 3.88 3.25
N SER A 97 -36.88 3.02 2.57
CA SER A 97 -37.38 1.92 1.75
C SER A 97 -36.57 0.68 2.13
N TYR A 98 -37.19 -0.15 2.98
CA TYR A 98 -36.65 -1.46 3.27
C TYR A 98 -36.52 -2.22 1.94
N ASN A 99 -35.27 -2.57 1.58
CA ASN A 99 -34.85 -3.55 0.58
C ASN A 99 -34.19 -3.09 -0.74
N GLU A 100 -33.82 -1.80 -0.94
CA GLU A 100 -33.21 -1.35 -2.21
C GLU A 100 -31.75 -0.86 -2.14
N HIS A 101 -31.15 -0.80 -0.94
CA HIS A 101 -29.81 -0.21 -0.72
C HIS A 101 -28.72 -1.21 -0.29
N ARG A 102 -28.90 -2.52 -0.51
CA ARG A 102 -27.74 -3.40 -0.46
C ARG A 102 -26.89 -3.07 -1.70
N PRO A 103 -25.62 -2.63 -1.57
CA PRO A 103 -24.79 -2.43 -2.75
C PRO A 103 -24.83 -3.74 -3.55
N ARG A 104 -25.11 -3.65 -4.86
CA ARG A 104 -25.31 -4.82 -5.74
C ARG A 104 -24.09 -5.76 -5.74
N ARG A 105 -22.94 -5.26 -5.30
CA ARG A 105 -21.70 -6.01 -5.10
C ARG A 105 -21.23 -5.79 -3.66
N PRO A 106 -20.62 -6.80 -3.02
CA PRO A 106 -19.93 -6.59 -1.76
C PRO A 106 -18.90 -5.45 -1.91
N PRO A 107 -18.62 -4.69 -0.84
CA PRO A 107 -17.59 -3.67 -0.89
C PRO A 107 -16.26 -4.30 -1.30
N PRO A 108 -15.46 -3.62 -2.14
CA PRO A 108 -14.16 -4.15 -2.56
C PRO A 108 -13.25 -4.32 -1.34
N ASP A 109 -12.40 -5.32 -1.39
CA ASP A 109 -11.33 -5.53 -0.44
C ASP A 109 -10.27 -4.41 -0.56
N LEU A 110 -9.47 -4.24 0.50
CA LEU A 110 -8.50 -3.15 0.59
C LEU A 110 -7.42 -3.22 -0.53
N PRO A 111 -6.81 -4.38 -0.83
CA PRO A 111 -5.87 -4.49 -1.96
C PRO A 111 -6.49 -4.09 -3.29
N SER A 112 -7.71 -4.53 -3.59
CA SER A 112 -8.43 -4.11 -4.80
C SER A 112 -8.68 -2.59 -4.85
N LEU A 113 -8.96 -1.96 -3.72
CA LEU A 113 -9.11 -0.50 -3.62
C LEU A 113 -7.79 0.23 -3.91
N LEU A 114 -6.66 -0.27 -3.39
CA LEU A 114 -5.33 0.27 -3.66
C LEU A 114 -4.93 0.11 -5.12
N LEU A 115 -5.16 -1.07 -5.69
CA LEU A 115 -4.85 -1.37 -7.09
C LEU A 115 -5.69 -0.50 -8.04
N HIS A 116 -6.97 -0.23 -7.71
CA HIS A 116 -7.78 0.75 -8.43
C HIS A 116 -7.18 2.16 -8.37
N GLY A 117 -6.53 2.52 -7.26
CA GLY A 117 -5.72 3.73 -7.11
C GLY A 117 -4.34 3.67 -7.75
N ARG A 118 -4.02 2.60 -8.50
CA ARG A 118 -2.71 2.28 -9.11
C ARG A 118 -1.57 2.16 -8.09
N ILE A 119 -1.91 1.76 -6.87
CA ILE A 119 -0.97 1.54 -5.79
C ILE A 119 -0.72 0.04 -5.66
N VAL A 120 0.55 -0.36 -5.82
CA VAL A 120 1.06 -1.69 -5.53
C VAL A 120 1.82 -1.62 -4.22
N TYR A 121 1.42 -2.42 -3.22
CA TYR A 121 2.01 -2.40 -1.88
C TYR A 121 2.83 -3.66 -1.63
N LEU A 122 4.15 -3.53 -1.66
CA LEU A 122 5.11 -4.58 -1.32
C LEU A 122 5.43 -4.51 0.18
N GLY A 123 4.66 -5.24 1.00
CA GLY A 123 4.79 -5.25 2.46
C GLY A 123 5.43 -6.49 3.08
N MET A 124 5.80 -7.48 2.26
CA MET A 124 6.29 -8.79 2.71
C MET A 124 7.68 -9.09 2.13
N PRO A 125 8.43 -10.05 2.71
CA PRO A 125 9.62 -10.58 2.07
C PRO A 125 9.30 -11.12 0.67
N LEU A 126 10.28 -11.04 -0.23
CA LEU A 126 10.19 -11.54 -1.59
C LEU A 126 10.26 -13.06 -1.59
N VAL A 127 9.10 -13.67 -1.81
CA VAL A 127 8.90 -15.09 -2.05
C VAL A 127 8.13 -15.28 -3.35
N PRO A 128 8.21 -16.46 -3.99
CA PRO A 128 7.57 -16.71 -5.28
C PRO A 128 6.11 -16.24 -5.39
N ALA A 129 5.29 -16.51 -4.36
CA ALA A 129 3.89 -16.09 -4.34
C ALA A 129 3.70 -14.57 -4.30
N VAL A 130 4.59 -13.84 -3.61
CA VAL A 130 4.55 -12.37 -3.55
C VAL A 130 5.03 -11.76 -4.86
N THR A 131 6.09 -12.32 -5.43
CA THR A 131 6.62 -11.90 -6.73
C THR A 131 5.60 -12.08 -7.85
N GLU A 132 4.93 -13.24 -7.88
CA GLU A 132 3.88 -13.54 -8.85
C GLU A 132 2.76 -12.49 -8.79
N LEU A 133 2.28 -12.18 -7.58
CA LEU A 133 1.23 -11.17 -7.39
C LEU A 133 1.67 -9.79 -7.83
N ILE A 134 2.87 -9.34 -7.45
CA ILE A 134 3.37 -8.01 -7.82
C ILE A 134 3.52 -7.88 -9.33
N ILE A 135 4.09 -8.89 -9.99
CA ILE A 135 4.23 -8.88 -11.45
C ILE A 135 2.85 -8.88 -12.12
N ALA A 136 1.90 -9.66 -11.63
CA ALA A 136 0.53 -9.68 -12.14
C ALA A 136 -0.16 -8.31 -11.99
N GLU A 137 -0.03 -7.66 -10.83
CA GLU A 137 -0.56 -6.32 -10.58
C GLU A 137 0.05 -5.27 -11.51
N LEU A 138 1.37 -5.31 -11.69
CA LEU A 138 2.09 -4.42 -12.60
C LEU A 138 1.64 -4.60 -14.06
N MET A 139 1.54 -5.84 -14.53
CA MET A 139 1.05 -6.15 -15.87
C MET A 139 -0.41 -5.73 -16.07
N TYR A 140 -1.24 -5.92 -15.04
CA TYR A 140 -2.64 -5.50 -15.06
C TYR A 140 -2.77 -3.97 -15.18
N LEU A 141 -2.00 -3.21 -14.40
CA LEU A 141 -2.01 -1.74 -14.45
C LEU A 141 -1.56 -1.20 -15.81
N GLN A 142 -0.58 -1.85 -16.44
CA GLN A 142 -0.17 -1.51 -17.80
C GLN A 142 -1.27 -1.82 -18.83
N TRP A 143 -1.97 -2.95 -18.69
CA TRP A 143 -3.08 -3.29 -19.57
C TRP A 143 -4.23 -2.29 -19.45
N MET A 144 -4.52 -1.83 -18.23
CA MET A 144 -5.56 -0.83 -17.95
C MET A 144 -5.26 0.52 -18.60
N ASP A 145 -4.11 1.11 -18.29
CA ASP A 145 -3.63 2.32 -18.98
C ASP A 145 -2.09 2.36 -18.94
N PRO A 146 -1.40 2.31 -20.10
CA PRO A 146 0.07 2.34 -20.17
C PRO A 146 0.67 3.74 -19.98
N LYS A 147 -0.13 4.81 -20.00
CA LYS A 147 0.37 6.21 -19.89
C LYS A 147 0.39 6.70 -18.44
N GLU A 148 -0.51 6.19 -17.62
CA GLU A 148 -0.63 6.60 -16.24
C GLU A 148 0.47 5.97 -15.35
N PRO A 149 0.95 6.70 -14.33
CA PRO A 149 2.01 6.21 -13.45
C PRO A 149 1.52 5.07 -12.55
N ILE A 150 2.46 4.22 -12.14
CA ILE A 150 2.25 3.17 -11.13
C ILE A 150 2.99 3.57 -9.87
N TYR A 151 2.35 3.43 -8.71
CA TYR A 151 2.95 3.77 -7.42
C TYR A 151 3.29 2.51 -6.64
N LEU A 152 4.58 2.21 -6.52
CA LEU A 152 5.10 1.05 -5.81
C LEU A 152 5.55 1.46 -4.40
N TYR A 153 4.76 1.09 -3.41
CA TYR A 153 5.06 1.30 -2.00
C TYR A 153 5.85 0.11 -1.47
N ILE A 154 7.02 0.35 -0.88
CA ILE A 154 7.96 -0.69 -0.49
C ILE A 154 8.20 -0.63 1.01
N ASN A 155 7.78 -1.70 1.69
CA ASN A 155 8.12 -2.03 3.07
C ASN A 155 8.50 -3.51 3.13
N SER A 156 9.71 -3.83 2.68
CA SER A 156 10.15 -5.21 2.53
C SER A 156 11.61 -5.38 2.91
N THR A 157 11.88 -6.50 3.55
CA THR A 157 13.21 -6.98 3.92
C THR A 157 13.94 -7.65 2.75
N GLY A 158 13.35 -7.66 1.55
CA GLY A 158 13.89 -8.32 0.38
C GLY A 158 13.75 -9.85 0.48
N THR A 159 14.80 -10.60 0.14
CA THR A 159 14.79 -12.07 0.14
C THR A 159 15.08 -12.69 1.51
N THR A 160 15.36 -11.85 2.52
CA THR A 160 15.68 -12.26 3.89
C THR A 160 14.57 -11.85 4.86
N ARG A 161 14.30 -12.64 5.89
CA ARG A 161 13.47 -12.24 7.04
C ARG A 161 14.27 -11.40 8.04
N ASP A 162 13.56 -10.78 8.99
CA ASP A 162 14.15 -10.07 10.12
C ASP A 162 15.05 -10.97 10.99
N ASP A 163 14.74 -12.26 11.07
CA ASP A 163 15.54 -13.27 11.77
C ASP A 163 16.89 -13.58 11.08
N GLY A 164 17.11 -13.04 9.88
CA GLY A 164 18.32 -13.24 9.08
C GLY A 164 18.31 -14.49 8.20
N GLU A 165 17.24 -15.28 8.24
CA GLU A 165 17.03 -16.42 7.34
C GLU A 165 16.64 -15.98 5.92
N SER A 166 17.15 -16.68 4.91
CA SER A 166 16.73 -16.48 3.52
C SER A 166 15.40 -17.18 3.27
N VAL A 167 14.42 -16.44 2.77
CA VAL A 167 13.06 -16.95 2.50
C VAL A 167 12.82 -17.18 1.01
N GLY A 168 13.41 -16.32 0.19
CA GLY A 168 13.32 -16.40 -1.26
C GLY A 168 14.70 -16.48 -1.89
N MET A 169 14.68 -16.75 -3.18
CA MET A 169 15.87 -16.66 -4.03
C MET A 169 16.04 -15.23 -4.54
N GLU A 170 17.26 -14.86 -4.89
CA GLU A 170 17.61 -13.56 -5.46
C GLU A 170 16.85 -13.27 -6.76
N THR A 171 16.52 -14.33 -7.50
CA THR A 171 15.71 -14.31 -8.72
C THR A 171 14.35 -13.63 -8.53
N GLU A 172 13.78 -13.69 -7.32
CA GLU A 172 12.51 -13.02 -7.02
C GLU A 172 12.61 -11.50 -7.15
N GLY A 173 13.72 -10.93 -6.65
CA GLY A 173 13.99 -9.50 -6.78
C GLY A 173 14.26 -9.10 -8.23
N PHE A 174 15.03 -9.93 -8.96
CA PHE A 174 15.33 -9.68 -10.36
C PHE A 174 14.11 -9.78 -11.27
N ALA A 175 13.20 -10.71 -11.00
CA ALA A 175 11.96 -10.85 -11.78
C ALA A 175 11.08 -9.59 -11.68
N ILE A 176 10.90 -9.04 -10.47
CA ILE A 176 10.15 -7.79 -10.29
C ILE A 176 10.90 -6.62 -10.96
N TYR A 177 12.21 -6.57 -10.82
CA TYR A 177 13.04 -5.54 -11.44
C TYR A 177 12.91 -5.54 -12.97
N ASP A 178 13.01 -6.71 -13.60
CA ASP A 178 12.88 -6.83 -15.06
C ASP A 178 11.47 -6.50 -15.52
N ALA A 179 10.44 -6.92 -14.76
CA ALA A 179 9.07 -6.50 -15.02
C ALA A 179 8.98 -4.96 -14.99
N MET A 180 9.48 -4.30 -13.94
CA MET A 180 9.50 -2.83 -13.84
C MET A 180 10.16 -2.16 -15.05
N MET A 181 11.29 -2.70 -15.54
CA MET A 181 12.00 -2.14 -16.70
C MET A 181 11.30 -2.41 -18.04
N GLN A 182 10.50 -3.47 -18.13
CA GLN A 182 9.77 -3.84 -19.34
C GLN A 182 8.48 -3.02 -19.51
N LEU A 183 7.92 -2.49 -18.43
CA LEU A 183 6.68 -1.71 -18.51
C LEU A 183 6.90 -0.36 -19.20
N LYS A 184 5.87 0.11 -19.90
CA LYS A 184 5.83 1.45 -20.52
C LYS A 184 5.50 2.55 -19.53
N ASN A 185 4.81 2.17 -18.46
CA ASN A 185 4.37 3.07 -17.41
C ASN A 185 5.57 3.65 -16.65
N GLU A 186 5.45 4.90 -16.21
CA GLU A 186 6.37 5.43 -15.21
C GLU A 186 6.11 4.78 -13.85
N ILE A 187 7.17 4.42 -13.13
CA ILE A 187 7.05 3.74 -11.83
C ILE A 187 7.61 4.64 -10.74
N HIS A 188 6.73 5.08 -9.85
CA HIS A 188 7.07 5.92 -8.72
C HIS A 188 7.25 5.02 -7.51
N THR A 189 8.43 5.02 -6.93
CA THR A 189 8.75 4.16 -5.79
C THR A 189 8.68 4.96 -4.49
N VAL A 190 8.08 4.38 -3.45
CA VAL A 190 7.93 5.02 -2.14
C VAL A 190 8.42 4.07 -1.04
N GLY A 191 9.57 4.38 -0.44
CA GLY A 191 10.09 3.66 0.71
C GLY A 191 9.31 3.98 1.99
N VAL A 192 8.63 2.96 2.54
CA VAL A 192 7.84 3.02 3.78
C VAL A 192 8.42 2.00 4.75
N GLY A 193 8.84 2.42 5.94
CA GLY A 193 9.41 1.50 6.92
C GLY A 193 10.83 1.03 6.55
N ALA A 194 10.95 -0.09 5.83
CA ALA A 194 12.25 -0.65 5.46
C ALA A 194 12.31 -1.11 4.00
N ALA A 195 13.43 -0.85 3.33
CA ALA A 195 13.75 -1.40 2.01
C ALA A 195 15.16 -2.02 2.03
N ILE A 196 15.24 -3.35 2.15
CA ILE A 196 16.49 -4.07 2.41
C ILE A 196 16.87 -4.98 1.24
N GLY A 197 18.15 -4.99 0.87
CA GLY A 197 18.71 -5.87 -0.15
C GLY A 197 18.04 -5.67 -1.52
N HIS A 198 17.39 -6.71 -2.04
CA HIS A 198 16.65 -6.65 -3.30
C HIS A 198 15.50 -5.63 -3.26
N ALA A 199 14.86 -5.40 -2.11
CA ALA A 199 13.85 -4.34 -2.00
C ALA A 199 14.47 -2.93 -2.11
N CYS A 200 15.72 -2.75 -1.66
CA CYS A 200 16.48 -1.51 -1.87
C CYS A 200 16.80 -1.30 -3.36
N LEU A 201 17.11 -2.37 -4.09
CA LEU A 201 17.26 -2.31 -5.55
C LEU A 201 15.96 -1.86 -6.22
N LEU A 202 14.82 -2.46 -5.85
CA LEU A 202 13.51 -2.08 -6.41
C LEU A 202 13.18 -0.62 -6.12
N LEU A 203 13.50 -0.13 -4.92
CA LEU A 203 13.35 1.28 -4.56
C LEU A 203 14.18 2.19 -5.47
N ALA A 204 15.46 1.85 -5.68
CA ALA A 204 16.37 2.60 -6.54
C ALA A 204 16.00 2.54 -8.03
N ALA A 205 15.36 1.46 -8.46
CA ALA A 205 14.96 1.18 -9.84
C ALA A 205 13.72 1.95 -10.31
N GLY A 206 13.07 2.72 -9.43
CA GLY A 206 12.00 3.62 -9.82
C GLY A 206 12.46 4.67 -10.85
N THR A 207 11.49 5.32 -11.51
CA THR A 207 11.78 6.39 -12.47
C THR A 207 12.53 7.52 -11.78
N LYS A 208 13.70 7.90 -12.33
CA LYS A 208 14.54 8.99 -11.79
C LYS A 208 13.75 10.28 -11.63
N GLY A 209 13.95 10.94 -10.49
CA GLY A 209 13.20 12.13 -10.06
C GLY A 209 11.90 11.80 -9.30
N LYS A 210 11.45 10.54 -9.33
CA LYS A 210 10.18 10.06 -8.74
C LYS A 210 10.40 8.89 -7.76
N ARG A 211 11.59 8.81 -7.17
CA ARG A 211 11.94 7.86 -6.10
C ARG A 211 11.85 8.59 -4.76
N PHE A 212 10.96 8.13 -3.91
CA PHE A 212 10.60 8.79 -2.66
C PHE A 212 10.88 7.90 -1.44
N MET A 213 11.10 8.50 -0.29
CA MET A 213 11.17 7.79 0.99
C MET A 213 10.57 8.62 2.12
N MET A 214 9.93 7.95 3.08
CA MET A 214 9.49 8.58 4.32
C MET A 214 10.68 8.96 5.23
N PRO A 215 10.57 9.97 6.10
CA PRO A 215 11.72 10.51 6.84
C PRO A 215 12.42 9.51 7.76
N HIS A 216 11.66 8.60 8.37
CA HIS A 216 12.17 7.57 9.28
C HIS A 216 12.31 6.19 8.64
N ALA A 217 12.04 6.07 7.34
CA ALA A 217 12.26 4.81 6.66
C ALA A 217 13.76 4.55 6.48
N LYS A 218 14.13 3.28 6.43
CA LYS A 218 15.51 2.84 6.28
C LYS A 218 15.70 2.08 4.97
N ALA A 219 16.73 2.43 4.24
CA ALA A 219 17.25 1.59 3.16
C ALA A 219 18.48 0.83 3.67
N MET A 220 18.68 -0.38 3.18
CA MET A 220 19.86 -1.17 3.51
C MET A 220 20.35 -1.94 2.31
N ILE A 221 21.64 -1.80 2.01
CA ILE A 221 22.34 -2.59 1.00
C ILE A 221 23.14 -3.66 1.73
N GLN A 222 22.99 -4.92 1.32
CA GLN A 222 23.73 -6.07 1.86
C GLN A 222 24.01 -7.09 0.77
N GLN A 223 25.03 -7.93 0.98
CA GLN A 223 25.30 -9.03 0.05
C GLN A 223 24.17 -10.06 0.10
N PRO A 224 23.88 -10.69 -1.04
CA PRO A 224 23.13 -11.93 -1.07
C PRO A 224 23.74 -12.97 -0.13
N ARG A 225 22.87 -13.75 0.51
CA ARG A 225 23.28 -14.78 1.47
C ARG A 225 23.20 -16.13 0.78
N ILE A 226 24.19 -16.98 1.04
CA ILE A 226 24.09 -18.37 0.61
C ILE A 226 23.01 -19.03 1.47
N PRO A 227 21.93 -19.58 0.88
CA PRO A 227 20.89 -20.26 1.64
C PRO A 227 21.48 -21.49 2.34
N SER A 228 20.87 -21.89 3.47
CA SER A 228 21.34 -23.05 4.24
C SER A 228 21.44 -24.29 3.34
N SER A 229 22.64 -24.85 3.23
CA SER A 229 22.93 -25.94 2.31
C SER A 229 22.64 -27.34 2.88
N GLY A 230 22.28 -27.47 4.16
CA GLY A 230 22.01 -28.78 4.79
C GLY A 230 23.11 -29.83 4.51
N LEU A 231 22.71 -31.09 4.37
CA LEU A 231 23.57 -32.19 3.92
C LEU A 231 23.55 -32.27 2.39
N MET A 232 24.52 -31.64 1.73
CA MET A 232 24.71 -31.68 0.28
C MET A 232 26.10 -32.19 -0.09
N THR A 233 26.26 -32.63 -1.34
CA THR A 233 27.58 -33.02 -1.84
C THR A 233 28.50 -31.80 -1.98
N GLY A 234 29.81 -31.97 -1.83
CA GLY A 234 30.77 -30.86 -1.92
C GLY A 234 30.76 -30.15 -3.29
N SER A 235 30.46 -30.87 -4.37
CA SER A 235 30.28 -30.29 -5.71
C SER A 235 29.08 -29.36 -5.80
N ASP A 236 27.95 -29.73 -5.19
CA ASP A 236 26.73 -28.91 -5.25
C ASP A 236 26.89 -27.62 -4.45
N VAL A 237 27.61 -27.68 -3.32
CA VAL A 237 27.95 -26.50 -2.52
C VAL A 237 28.78 -25.51 -3.36
N LEU A 238 29.77 -26.01 -4.11
CA LEU A 238 30.60 -25.17 -4.98
C LEU A 238 29.77 -24.51 -6.10
N ILE A 239 28.84 -25.24 -6.72
CA ILE A 239 27.96 -24.71 -7.78
C ILE A 239 27.07 -23.60 -7.21
N ARG A 240 26.44 -23.81 -6.06
CA ARG A 240 25.60 -22.79 -5.41
C ARG A 240 26.39 -21.56 -4.97
N ALA A 241 27.59 -21.75 -4.43
CA ALA A 241 28.45 -20.64 -4.04
C ALA A 241 28.80 -19.75 -5.25
N LYS A 242 29.10 -20.36 -6.41
CA LYS A 242 29.34 -19.63 -7.66
C LYS A 242 28.10 -18.83 -8.11
N GLU A 243 26.92 -19.44 -8.04
CA GLU A 243 25.68 -18.76 -8.41
C GLU A 243 25.40 -17.53 -7.54
N VAL A 244 25.60 -17.64 -6.23
CA VAL A 244 25.39 -16.50 -5.30
C VAL A 244 26.39 -15.37 -5.58
N ILE A 245 27.61 -15.69 -6.01
CA ILE A 245 28.59 -14.68 -6.44
C ILE A 245 28.12 -13.97 -7.72
N VAL A 246 27.61 -14.71 -8.71
CA VAL A 246 27.04 -14.12 -9.94
C VAL A 246 25.86 -13.20 -9.61
N ASN A 247 24.95 -13.63 -8.74
CA ASN A 247 23.82 -12.83 -8.29
C ASN A 247 24.28 -11.57 -7.55
N LYS A 248 25.30 -11.68 -6.71
CA LYS A 248 25.93 -10.54 -6.04
C LYS A 248 26.47 -9.53 -7.05
N ASP A 249 27.27 -9.97 -8.01
CA ASP A 249 27.91 -9.09 -9.00
C ASP A 249 26.83 -8.39 -9.86
N THR A 250 25.77 -9.12 -10.20
CA THR A 250 24.60 -8.58 -10.90
C THR A 250 23.91 -7.50 -10.08
N LEU A 251 23.64 -7.76 -8.79
CA LEU A 251 23.04 -6.77 -7.88
C LEU A 251 23.89 -5.50 -7.76
N VAL A 252 25.22 -5.63 -7.62
CA VAL A 252 26.13 -4.47 -7.57
C VAL A 252 26.00 -3.64 -8.85
N ASN A 253 26.07 -4.28 -10.02
CA ASN A 253 26.00 -3.59 -11.29
C ASN A 253 24.68 -2.82 -11.48
N LEU A 254 23.56 -3.44 -11.07
CA LEU A 254 22.25 -2.80 -11.12
C LEU A 254 22.14 -1.62 -10.14
N LEU A 255 22.61 -1.80 -8.90
CA LEU A 255 22.63 -0.72 -7.91
C LEU A 255 23.52 0.44 -8.36
N ALA A 256 24.72 0.17 -8.87
CA ALA A 256 25.63 1.18 -9.42
C ALA A 256 24.96 1.99 -10.55
N LYS A 257 24.25 1.31 -11.46
CA LYS A 257 23.53 1.96 -12.56
C LYS A 257 22.44 2.94 -12.08
N HIS A 258 21.66 2.56 -11.07
CA HIS A 258 20.54 3.36 -10.58
C HIS A 258 20.94 4.43 -9.56
N THR A 259 22.02 4.19 -8.81
CA THR A 259 22.56 5.15 -7.84
C THR A 259 23.58 6.12 -8.43
N GLU A 260 24.02 5.89 -9.67
CA GLU A 260 25.06 6.67 -10.36
C GLU A 260 26.44 6.64 -9.68
N ASN A 261 26.64 5.71 -8.74
CA ASN A 261 27.92 5.45 -8.12
C ASN A 261 28.76 4.47 -8.94
N PRO A 262 30.10 4.53 -8.88
CA PRO A 262 30.93 3.52 -9.52
C PRO A 262 30.76 2.16 -8.84
N VAL A 263 30.90 1.10 -9.63
CA VAL A 263 30.77 -0.31 -9.20
C VAL A 263 31.67 -0.63 -8.01
N GLU A 264 32.88 -0.05 -7.98
CA GLU A 264 33.85 -0.23 -6.90
C GLU A 264 33.32 0.27 -5.55
N THR A 265 32.75 1.48 -5.51
CA THR A 265 32.15 2.07 -4.31
C THR A 265 30.99 1.22 -3.80
N VAL A 266 30.09 0.80 -4.69
CA VAL A 266 28.95 -0.06 -4.30
C VAL A 266 29.44 -1.41 -3.78
N THR A 267 30.44 -2.02 -4.43
CA THR A 267 31.03 -3.30 -4.00
C THR A 267 31.63 -3.20 -2.60
N GLN A 268 32.33 -2.10 -2.34
CA GLN A 268 33.01 -1.82 -1.09
C GLN A 268 32.04 -1.58 0.05
N VAL A 269 31.03 -0.73 -0.15
CA VAL A 269 29.96 -0.47 0.80
C VAL A 269 29.16 -1.75 1.09
N MET A 270 28.88 -2.55 0.07
CA MET A 270 28.16 -3.82 0.21
C MET A 270 29.01 -4.92 0.88
N ARG A 271 30.26 -4.69 1.29
CA ARG A 271 31.05 -5.68 2.06
C ARG A 271 30.37 -6.06 3.38
N ARG A 272 29.64 -5.12 3.98
CA ARG A 272 28.88 -5.30 5.21
C ARG A 272 27.46 -4.73 5.02
N PRO A 273 26.52 -5.07 5.92
CA PRO A 273 25.26 -4.35 6.05
C PRO A 273 25.49 -2.83 6.09
N PHE A 274 25.05 -2.11 5.06
CA PHE A 274 25.11 -0.66 5.02
C PHE A 274 23.70 -0.09 5.17
N TYR A 275 23.42 0.45 6.35
CA TYR A 275 22.15 1.09 6.67
C TYR A 275 22.19 2.56 6.30
N MET A 276 21.14 3.01 5.64
CA MET A 276 20.94 4.39 5.22
C MET A 276 19.63 4.89 5.79
N ASP A 277 19.71 5.99 6.53
CA ASP A 277 18.55 6.82 6.81
C ASP A 277 18.12 7.56 5.55
N SER A 278 16.94 8.18 5.55
CA SER A 278 16.38 8.86 4.38
C SER A 278 17.32 9.92 3.76
N THR A 279 18.09 10.66 4.57
CA THR A 279 19.09 11.62 4.09
C THR A 279 20.27 10.93 3.41
N LYS A 280 20.86 9.93 4.06
CA LYS A 280 21.96 9.12 3.51
C LYS A 280 21.54 8.37 2.24
N ALA A 281 20.31 7.86 2.20
CA ALA A 281 19.77 7.18 1.02
C ALA A 281 19.63 8.14 -0.18
N LYS A 282 19.30 9.41 0.09
CA LYS A 282 19.27 10.46 -0.93
C LYS A 282 20.67 10.82 -1.41
N GLU A 283 21.61 11.02 -0.49
CA GLU A 283 23.02 11.31 -0.81
C GLU A 283 23.69 10.18 -1.61
N PHE A 284 23.38 8.93 -1.27
CA PHE A 284 23.87 7.76 -1.99
C PHE A 284 23.18 7.56 -3.34
N GLY A 285 22.08 8.27 -3.64
CA GLY A 285 21.37 8.17 -4.92
C GLY A 285 20.35 7.03 -5.02
N VAL A 286 19.97 6.41 -3.89
CA VAL A 286 18.87 5.41 -3.83
C VAL A 286 17.53 6.09 -4.09
N ILE A 287 17.37 7.31 -3.60
CA ILE A 287 16.12 8.09 -3.70
C ILE A 287 16.40 9.52 -4.15
N ASP A 288 15.37 10.20 -4.64
CA ASP A 288 15.46 11.58 -5.13
C ASP A 288 14.89 12.59 -4.11
N LYS A 289 13.75 12.26 -3.50
CA LYS A 289 13.00 13.16 -2.61
C LYS A 289 12.62 12.46 -1.30
N ILE A 290 12.64 13.24 -0.21
CA ILE A 290 12.15 12.80 1.10
C ILE A 290 10.78 13.44 1.32
N LEU A 291 9.81 12.65 1.74
CA LEU A 291 8.43 13.07 1.94
C LEU A 291 8.25 13.69 3.34
N TRP A 292 8.40 15.00 3.44
CA TRP A 292 8.23 15.75 4.68
C TRP A 292 6.80 16.27 4.85
N ARG A 293 6.29 16.22 6.08
CA ARG A 293 4.98 16.80 6.43
C ARG A 293 5.08 17.73 7.64
N GLY A 294 5.95 18.73 7.54
CA GLY A 294 6.20 19.69 8.62
C GLY A 294 7.06 19.16 9.78
N GLN A 295 7.55 17.93 9.69
CA GLN A 295 8.43 17.29 10.68
C GLN A 295 9.91 17.69 10.52
N GLU A 296 10.24 18.53 9.53
CA GLU A 296 11.62 18.98 9.26
C GLU A 296 12.27 19.58 10.51
N LYS A 297 11.52 20.40 11.25
CA LYS A 297 12.00 21.02 12.49
C LYS A 297 12.29 19.99 13.58
N ILE A 298 11.39 19.02 13.75
CA ILE A 298 11.53 17.95 14.75
C ILE A 298 12.76 17.09 14.45
N MET A 299 13.03 16.80 13.16
CA MET A 299 14.20 16.03 12.77
C MET A 299 15.49 16.83 12.77
N ALA A 300 15.45 18.15 12.54
CA ALA A 300 16.62 19.02 12.69
C ALA A 300 17.06 19.15 14.16
N ASP A 301 16.10 19.11 15.09
CA ASP A 301 16.36 19.12 16.53
C ASP A 301 16.94 17.78 17.04
N ALA A 302 16.70 16.68 16.32
CA ALA A 302 17.24 15.38 16.65
C ALA A 302 18.74 15.31 16.30
N ALA A 303 19.57 14.95 17.27
CA ALA A 303 20.99 14.78 17.02
C ALA A 303 21.23 13.64 16.01
N PRO A 304 22.13 13.81 15.03
CA PRO A 304 22.42 12.77 14.04
C PRO A 304 23.02 11.53 14.73
N PRO A 305 22.78 10.32 14.21
CA PRO A 305 23.31 9.08 14.81
C PRO A 305 24.82 9.12 15.05
N GLU A 306 25.58 9.77 14.18
CA GLU A 306 27.03 9.92 14.28
C GLU A 306 27.46 10.77 15.49
N ALA A 307 26.62 11.73 15.91
CA ALA A 307 26.87 12.50 17.12
C ALA A 307 26.61 11.66 18.38
N TRP A 308 25.61 10.76 18.33
CA TRP A 308 25.37 9.78 19.38
C TRP A 308 26.52 8.77 19.49
N ASP A 309 27.00 8.24 18.37
CA ASP A 309 28.12 7.29 18.34
C ASP A 309 29.40 7.91 18.93
N LYS A 310 29.70 9.16 18.55
CA LYS A 310 30.80 9.94 19.15
C LYS A 310 30.61 10.15 20.65
N GLY A 311 29.40 10.48 21.09
CA GLY A 311 29.06 10.64 22.51
C GLY A 311 29.15 9.33 23.30
N ALA A 312 28.85 8.20 22.67
CA ALA A 312 28.94 6.86 23.25
C ALA A 312 30.37 6.28 23.21
N GLY A 313 31.35 7.01 22.65
CA GLY A 313 32.73 6.55 22.51
C GLY A 313 32.89 5.42 21.49
N ILE A 314 31.89 5.19 20.64
CA ILE A 314 31.97 4.23 19.54
C ILE A 314 32.87 4.87 18.48
N LYS A 315 34.07 4.31 18.29
CA LYS A 315 34.91 4.70 17.17
C LYS A 315 34.17 4.30 15.90
N ALA A 316 33.90 5.27 15.02
CA ALA A 316 33.51 4.97 13.66
C ALA A 316 34.52 3.94 13.13
N VAL A 317 34.04 2.77 12.73
CA VAL A 317 34.86 1.85 11.95
C VAL A 317 35.20 2.65 10.71
N ASP A 318 36.49 2.92 10.48
CA ASP A 318 36.95 3.75 9.37
C ASP A 318 36.14 3.37 8.13
N ALA A 319 35.49 4.37 7.52
CA ALA A 319 34.79 4.18 6.28
C ALA A 319 35.86 3.76 5.26
N ILE A 320 35.95 2.44 5.05
CA ILE A 320 36.79 1.85 4.01
C ILE A 320 36.03 2.03 2.73
#